data_AF-A0A2T3NMI8-F1
#
_entry.id   AF-A0A2T3NMI8-F1
#
_cell.length_a   1.000
_cell.length_b   1.000
_cell.length_c   1.000
_cell.angle_alpha   90.00
_cell.angle_beta   90.00
_cell.angle_gamma   90.00
#
_symmetry.space_group_name_H-M   'P 1'
#
loop_
_entity.id
_entity.type
_entity.pdbx_description
1 polymer ?
#
loop_
_entity_poly.entity_id
_entity_poly.type
_entity_poly.pdbx_seq_one_letter_code
_entity_poly.pdbx_strand_id
1 'polypeptide(L)'
;MNKYIEGKTVYQLPEYQFNALLASRAGSGKKALKAQKDFELVVIDRGWAFHKNYEYTGTGKHVLLVSPNGKGYSIPPSKFRQGGGAKLDFETNRKQFLYTLCESDLNAYLNLYSGALKSMLEKQLEFERNAISRGWTFPDSYRYERVTDRVSAVAPSGETVRVQPNFFLRGGYKQYQL
;
A
#
# COMPACT_ATOMS: atom_id res chain seq x y z
N MET A 1 -2.16 -18.21 1.51
CA MET A 1 -3.09 -17.56 2.45
C MET A 1 -4.51 -17.80 1.98
N ASN A 2 -5.41 -18.22 2.88
CA ASN A 2 -6.79 -18.50 2.51
C ASN A 2 -7.55 -17.18 2.32
N LYS A 3 -8.01 -16.95 1.08
CA LYS A 3 -8.91 -15.84 0.74
C LYS A 3 -10.33 -16.08 1.27
N TYR A 4 -10.67 -17.33 1.54
CA TYR A 4 -11.96 -17.76 2.06
C TYR A 4 -11.83 -18.24 3.51
N ILE A 5 -12.74 -17.79 4.36
CA ILE A 5 -12.91 -18.31 5.72
C ILE A 5 -14.37 -18.76 5.84
N GLU A 6 -14.55 -20.08 5.90
CA GLU A 6 -15.86 -20.71 6.02
C GLU A 6 -16.64 -20.14 7.22
N GLY A 7 -17.92 -19.85 6.98
CA GLY A 7 -18.82 -19.25 7.97
C GLY A 7 -18.55 -17.79 8.33
N LYS A 8 -17.43 -17.19 7.89
CA LYS A 8 -17.06 -15.81 8.25
C LYS A 8 -17.08 -14.83 7.09
N THR A 9 -16.65 -15.27 5.92
CA THR A 9 -16.69 -14.48 4.68
C THR A 9 -17.94 -14.78 3.87
N VAL A 10 -18.45 -13.79 3.13
CA VAL A 10 -19.68 -13.89 2.31
C VAL A 10 -19.49 -13.46 0.85
N TYR A 11 -18.35 -12.86 0.49
CA TYR A 11 -18.06 -12.39 -0.87
C TYR A 11 -18.12 -13.50 -1.92
N GLN A 12 -17.77 -14.73 -1.52
CA GLN A 12 -17.76 -15.91 -2.38
C GLN A 12 -19.15 -16.48 -2.65
N LEU A 13 -20.19 -16.05 -1.90
CA LEU A 13 -21.53 -16.58 -2.08
C LEU A 13 -22.09 -16.15 -3.45
N PRO A 14 -22.59 -17.11 -4.26
CA PRO A 14 -23.38 -16.80 -5.45
C PRO A 14 -24.53 -15.87 -5.12
N GLU A 15 -24.94 -15.07 -6.09
CA GLU A 15 -25.95 -14.01 -5.88
C GLU A 15 -27.25 -14.54 -5.28
N TYR A 16 -27.75 -15.70 -5.74
CA TYR A 16 -28.96 -16.31 -5.19
C TYR A 16 -28.81 -16.71 -3.71
N GLN A 17 -27.66 -17.27 -3.31
CA GLN A 17 -27.39 -17.63 -1.91
C GLN A 17 -27.26 -16.39 -1.04
N PHE A 18 -26.60 -15.35 -1.55
CA PHE A 18 -26.46 -14.09 -0.84
C PHE A 18 -27.81 -13.38 -0.67
N ASN A 19 -28.68 -13.42 -1.68
CA ASN A 19 -30.03 -12.86 -1.61
C ASN A 19 -30.92 -13.62 -0.63
N ALA A 20 -30.82 -14.96 -0.56
CA ALA A 20 -31.50 -15.76 0.45
C ALA A 20 -31.03 -15.40 1.87
N LEU A 21 -29.71 -15.24 2.07
CA LEU A 21 -29.13 -14.80 3.35
C LEU A 21 -29.53 -13.36 3.71
N LEU A 22 -29.67 -12.48 2.73
CA LEU A 22 -30.20 -11.14 2.94
C LEU A 22 -31.68 -11.16 3.35
N ALA A 23 -32.49 -12.02 2.73
CA ALA A 23 -33.91 -12.13 3.02
C ALA A 23 -34.18 -12.60 4.46
N SER A 24 -33.30 -13.45 5.03
CA SER A 24 -33.41 -13.93 6.40
C SER A 24 -33.01 -12.92 7.48
N ARG A 25 -32.47 -11.75 7.10
CA ARG A 25 -32.07 -10.69 8.04
C ARG A 25 -33.11 -9.56 8.09
N ALA A 26 -33.29 -8.94 9.25
CA ALA A 26 -34.15 -7.76 9.39
C ALA A 26 -33.34 -6.45 9.32
N GLY A 27 -33.93 -5.38 8.77
CA GLY A 27 -33.48 -3.98 8.87
C GLY A 27 -31.96 -3.74 8.83
N SER A 28 -31.38 -3.45 9.99
CA SER A 28 -29.96 -3.16 10.18
C SER A 28 -29.03 -4.33 9.81
N GLY A 29 -29.48 -5.58 9.98
CA GLY A 29 -28.75 -6.78 9.59
C GLY A 29 -28.55 -6.89 8.09
N LYS A 30 -29.53 -6.46 7.27
CA LYS A 30 -29.36 -6.41 5.80
C LYS A 30 -28.28 -5.42 5.38
N LYS A 31 -28.26 -4.23 6.01
CA LYS A 31 -27.25 -3.20 5.74
C LYS A 31 -25.85 -3.67 6.14
N ALA A 32 -25.73 -4.31 7.30
CA ALA A 32 -24.45 -4.86 7.76
C ALA A 32 -23.91 -5.94 6.80
N LEU A 33 -24.77 -6.86 6.35
CA LEU A 33 -24.39 -7.94 5.44
C LEU A 33 -23.96 -7.44 4.05
N LYS A 34 -24.65 -6.43 3.49
CA LYS A 34 -24.20 -5.76 2.26
C LYS A 34 -22.84 -5.09 2.45
N ALA A 35 -22.70 -4.31 3.52
CA ALA A 35 -21.44 -3.61 3.82
C ALA A 35 -20.27 -4.57 4.03
N GLN A 36 -20.52 -5.75 4.60
CA GLN A 36 -19.54 -6.83 4.73
C GLN A 36 -19.10 -7.33 3.35
N LYS A 37 -20.04 -7.73 2.49
CA LYS A 37 -19.73 -8.21 1.14
C LYS A 37 -18.93 -7.18 0.33
N ASP A 38 -19.36 -5.92 0.35
CA ASP A 38 -18.66 -4.83 -0.35
C ASP A 38 -17.23 -4.65 0.18
N PHE A 39 -17.06 -4.68 1.51
CA PHE A 39 -15.74 -4.58 2.12
C PHE A 39 -14.84 -5.76 1.72
N GLU A 40 -15.36 -6.98 1.79
CA GLU A 40 -14.60 -8.19 1.46
C GLU A 40 -14.18 -8.21 -0.01
N LEU A 41 -15.04 -7.77 -0.93
CA LEU A 41 -14.68 -7.59 -2.34
C LEU A 41 -13.51 -6.60 -2.50
N VAL A 42 -13.51 -5.47 -1.76
CA VAL A 42 -12.40 -4.51 -1.78
C VAL A 42 -11.10 -5.09 -1.20
N VAL A 43 -11.18 -5.97 -0.19
CA VAL A 43 -10.01 -6.68 0.34
C VAL A 43 -9.39 -7.55 -0.75
N ILE A 44 -10.21 -8.33 -1.46
CA ILE A 44 -9.76 -9.23 -2.53
C ILE A 44 -9.22 -8.46 -3.73
N ASP A 45 -9.92 -7.40 -4.16
CA ASP A 45 -9.54 -6.53 -5.28
C ASP A 45 -8.15 -5.91 -5.06
N ARG A 46 -7.83 -5.56 -3.80
CA ARG A 46 -6.52 -5.01 -3.42
C ARG A 46 -5.45 -6.08 -3.18
N GLY A 47 -5.77 -7.36 -3.37
CA GLY A 47 -4.83 -8.47 -3.17
C GLY A 47 -4.55 -8.83 -1.71
N TRP A 48 -5.30 -8.28 -0.76
CA TRP A 48 -5.17 -8.62 0.66
C TRP A 48 -5.85 -9.97 0.95
N ALA A 49 -5.48 -10.58 2.07
CA ALA A 49 -6.08 -11.79 2.59
C ALA A 49 -6.74 -11.55 3.94
N PHE A 50 -7.68 -12.42 4.31
CA PHE A 50 -8.27 -12.41 5.64
C PHE A 50 -7.37 -13.20 6.60
N HIS A 51 -7.13 -12.66 7.79
CA HIS A 51 -6.45 -13.41 8.82
C HIS A 51 -7.36 -14.54 9.34
N LYS A 52 -6.81 -15.65 9.86
CA LYS A 52 -7.61 -16.77 10.43
C LYS A 52 -8.63 -16.33 11.50
N ASN A 53 -8.29 -15.26 12.22
CA ASN A 53 -9.12 -14.64 13.26
C ASN A 53 -9.96 -13.47 12.73
N TYR A 54 -10.17 -13.36 11.41
CA TYR A 54 -11.08 -12.39 10.83
C TYR A 54 -12.49 -12.57 11.41
N GLU A 55 -13.15 -11.45 11.70
CA GLU A 55 -14.55 -11.41 12.12
C GLU A 55 -15.12 -10.05 11.76
N TYR A 56 -16.21 -10.02 11.00
CA TYR A 56 -16.89 -8.78 10.63
C TYR A 56 -17.99 -8.45 11.65
N THR A 57 -17.73 -7.50 12.54
CA THR A 57 -18.69 -7.05 13.55
C THR A 57 -19.27 -5.66 13.25
N GLY A 58 -18.83 -5.01 12.16
CA GLY A 58 -19.35 -3.73 11.70
C GLY A 58 -18.29 -2.86 11.02
N THR A 59 -18.72 -1.76 10.40
CA THR A 59 -17.86 -0.90 9.58
C THR A 59 -16.80 -0.12 10.37
N GLY A 60 -17.07 0.17 11.64
CA GLY A 60 -16.17 0.91 12.54
C GLY A 60 -15.35 0.03 13.47
N LYS A 61 -15.59 -1.29 13.50
CA LYS A 61 -14.85 -2.23 14.35
C LYS A 61 -13.67 -2.79 13.60
N HIS A 62 -12.56 -2.99 14.31
CA HIS A 62 -11.34 -3.48 13.68
C HIS A 62 -11.53 -4.92 13.21
N VAL A 63 -11.01 -5.20 12.02
CA VAL A 63 -10.89 -6.55 11.48
C VAL A 63 -9.41 -6.86 11.26
N LEU A 64 -9.07 -8.14 11.32
CA LEU A 64 -7.71 -8.62 11.06
C LEU A 64 -7.58 -9.04 9.60
N LEU A 65 -6.72 -8.33 8.88
CA LEU A 65 -6.34 -8.64 7.51
C LEU A 65 -4.85 -8.98 7.45
N VAL A 66 -4.46 -9.61 6.36
CA VAL A 66 -3.06 -9.81 6.01
C VAL A 66 -2.80 -9.18 4.66
N SER A 67 -1.78 -8.35 4.57
CA SER A 67 -1.42 -7.72 3.33
C SER A 67 -0.68 -8.67 2.37
N PRO A 68 -0.52 -8.27 1.10
CA PRO A 68 0.17 -9.06 0.08
C PRO A 68 1.59 -9.50 0.46
N ASN A 69 2.26 -8.77 1.35
CA ASN A 69 3.61 -9.11 1.84
C ASN A 69 3.60 -10.14 3.00
N GLY A 70 2.43 -10.60 3.44
CA GLY A 70 2.28 -11.55 4.54
C GLY A 70 2.14 -10.94 5.94
N LYS A 71 2.08 -9.61 6.10
CA LYS A 71 1.98 -8.96 7.43
C LYS A 71 0.53 -8.75 7.87
N GLY A 72 0.24 -9.10 9.12
CA GLY A 72 -1.07 -8.88 9.74
C GLY A 72 -1.32 -7.43 10.16
N TYR A 73 -2.52 -6.93 9.88
CA TYR A 73 -2.99 -5.59 10.28
C TYR A 73 -4.37 -5.64 10.92
N SER A 74 -4.58 -4.77 11.90
CA SER A 74 -5.87 -4.51 12.54
C SER A 74 -6.40 -3.16 12.06
N ILE A 75 -7.46 -3.16 11.27
CA ILE A 75 -8.00 -1.93 10.64
C ILE A 75 -9.54 -1.94 10.59
N PRO A 76 -10.23 -0.80 10.82
CA PRO A 76 -11.67 -0.70 10.56
C PRO A 76 -11.99 -0.85 9.06
N PRO A 77 -13.05 -1.59 8.67
CA PRO A 77 -13.52 -1.69 7.29
C PRO A 77 -13.80 -0.35 6.60
N SER A 78 -14.32 0.64 7.33
CA SER A 78 -14.52 2.00 6.81
C SER A 78 -13.21 2.67 6.39
N LYS A 79 -12.19 2.61 7.26
CA LYS A 79 -10.85 3.14 6.97
C LYS A 79 -10.15 2.37 5.86
N PHE A 80 -10.28 1.05 5.84
CA PHE A 80 -9.70 0.24 4.77
C PHE A 80 -10.28 0.64 3.41
N ARG A 81 -11.60 0.77 3.28
CA ARG A 81 -12.25 1.21 2.04
C ARG A 81 -11.74 2.57 1.55
N GLN A 82 -11.48 3.51 2.45
CA GLN A 82 -10.89 4.83 2.15
C GLN A 82 -9.39 4.80 1.80
N GLY A 83 -8.76 3.62 1.67
CA GLY A 83 -7.34 3.49 1.31
C GLY A 83 -6.39 3.33 2.50
N GLY A 84 -6.91 3.24 3.74
CA GLY A 84 -6.08 3.15 4.94
C GLY A 84 -5.15 1.94 5.00
N GLY A 85 -5.53 0.80 4.38
CA GLY A 85 -4.67 -0.39 4.32
C GLY A 85 -3.38 -0.14 3.53
N ALA A 86 -3.50 0.50 2.37
CA ALA A 86 -2.34 0.85 1.53
C ALA A 86 -1.37 1.78 2.25
N LYS A 87 -1.87 2.72 3.08
CA LYS A 87 -1.03 3.58 3.90
C LYS A 87 -0.24 2.80 4.96
N LEU A 88 -0.86 1.84 5.65
CA LEU A 88 -0.21 1.02 6.68
C LEU A 88 0.86 0.09 6.10
N ASP A 89 0.57 -0.51 4.94
CA ASP A 89 1.55 -1.28 4.20
C ASP A 89 2.67 -0.41 3.67
N PHE A 90 2.36 0.77 3.14
CA PHE A 90 3.37 1.72 2.66
C PHE A 90 4.30 2.17 3.80
N GLU A 91 3.77 2.57 4.96
CA GLU A 91 4.58 2.99 6.11
C GLU A 91 5.48 1.86 6.64
N THR A 92 4.99 0.62 6.60
CA THR A 92 5.78 -0.55 7.01
C THR A 92 6.80 -0.97 5.95
N ASN A 93 6.38 -1.02 4.69
CA ASN A 93 7.16 -1.46 3.55
C ASN A 93 7.78 -0.28 2.81
N ARG A 94 8.09 0.83 3.51
CA ARG A 94 9.08 1.77 3.00
C ARG A 94 10.39 1.00 2.89
N LYS A 95 10.53 0.25 1.78
CA LYS A 95 11.84 -0.18 1.32
C LYS A 95 12.59 1.12 1.14
N GLN A 96 13.68 1.23 1.88
CA GLN A 96 14.58 2.38 1.81
C GLN A 96 14.96 2.65 0.36
N PHE A 97 15.01 1.63 -0.50
CA PHE A 97 15.43 1.77 -1.89
C PHE A 97 14.56 0.94 -2.84
N LEU A 98 13.66 1.57 -3.59
CA LEU A 98 12.87 0.90 -4.62
C LEU A 98 13.75 0.43 -5.79
N TYR A 99 14.83 1.14 -6.08
CA TYR A 99 15.76 0.81 -7.17
C TYR A 99 16.48 -0.55 -6.98
N THR A 100 16.48 -1.09 -5.76
CA THR A 100 17.09 -2.41 -5.45
C THR A 100 16.19 -3.59 -5.77
N LEU A 101 14.92 -3.34 -6.09
CA LEU A 101 13.99 -4.39 -6.53
C LEU A 101 14.31 -4.82 -7.96
N CYS A 102 14.23 -6.13 -8.23
CA CYS A 102 14.17 -6.60 -9.61
C CYS A 102 12.86 -6.16 -10.27
N GLU A 103 12.81 -6.16 -11.61
CA GLU A 103 11.69 -5.60 -12.35
C GLU A 103 10.35 -6.29 -12.06
N SER A 104 10.36 -7.62 -11.89
CA SER A 104 9.16 -8.39 -11.52
C SER A 104 8.62 -7.99 -10.13
N ASP A 105 9.51 -7.86 -9.15
CA ASP A 105 9.14 -7.50 -7.78
C ASP A 105 8.69 -6.04 -7.69
N LEU A 106 9.34 -5.16 -8.44
CA LEU A 106 8.94 -3.76 -8.55
C LEU A 106 7.55 -3.63 -9.15
N ASN A 107 7.27 -4.32 -10.26
CA ASN A 107 5.95 -4.29 -10.90
C ASN A 107 4.88 -4.86 -9.98
N ALA A 108 5.15 -5.98 -9.31
CA ALA A 108 4.25 -6.54 -8.31
C ALA A 108 4.00 -5.53 -7.18
N TYR A 109 5.04 -4.89 -6.66
CA TYR A 109 4.95 -3.89 -5.59
C TYR A 109 4.16 -2.65 -6.01
N LEU A 110 4.45 -2.06 -7.18
CA LEU A 110 3.74 -0.88 -7.69
C LEU A 110 2.26 -1.16 -7.97
N ASN A 111 1.93 -2.39 -8.40
CA ASN A 111 0.55 -2.80 -8.64
C ASN A 111 -0.29 -2.99 -7.37
N LEU A 112 0.34 -3.04 -6.18
CA LEU A 112 -0.39 -3.01 -4.91
C LEU A 112 -1.03 -1.65 -4.62
N TYR A 113 -0.56 -0.60 -5.31
CA TYR A 113 -0.95 0.78 -5.06
C TYR A 113 -1.63 1.38 -6.29
N SER A 114 -2.51 2.35 -6.06
CA SER A 114 -3.21 3.08 -7.13
C SER A 114 -3.27 4.58 -6.82
N GLY A 115 -3.55 5.37 -7.86
CA GLY A 115 -3.70 6.82 -7.75
C GLY A 115 -2.45 7.52 -7.21
N ALA A 116 -2.66 8.40 -6.21
CA ALA A 116 -1.61 9.25 -5.66
C ALA A 116 -0.43 8.48 -5.05
N LEU A 117 -0.68 7.33 -4.41
CA LEU A 117 0.38 6.51 -3.81
C LEU A 117 1.28 5.87 -4.88
N LYS A 118 0.68 5.32 -5.95
CA LYS A 118 1.44 4.76 -7.07
C LYS A 118 2.30 5.83 -7.73
N SER A 119 1.73 7.00 -8.01
CA SER A 119 2.47 8.14 -8.58
C SER A 119 3.64 8.61 -7.70
N MET A 120 3.48 8.56 -6.38
CA MET A 120 4.55 8.90 -5.45
C MET A 120 5.70 7.87 -5.48
N LEU A 121 5.39 6.58 -5.53
CA LEU A 121 6.37 5.50 -5.63
C LEU A 121 7.14 5.55 -6.95
N GLU A 122 6.44 5.82 -8.06
CA GLU A 122 7.06 5.99 -9.38
C GLU A 122 8.05 7.17 -9.36
N LYS A 123 7.70 8.28 -8.73
CA LYS A 123 8.60 9.44 -8.56
C LYS A 123 9.80 9.15 -7.65
N GLN A 124 9.60 8.38 -6.58
CA GLN A 124 10.71 7.91 -5.74
C GLN A 124 11.68 7.08 -6.58
N LEU A 125 11.17 6.09 -7.32
CA LEU A 125 11.98 5.24 -8.18
C LEU A 125 12.72 6.03 -9.26
N GLU A 126 12.04 6.99 -9.91
CA GLU A 126 12.65 7.87 -10.91
C GLU A 126 13.82 8.65 -10.31
N PHE A 127 13.60 9.26 -9.15
CA PHE A 127 14.65 9.98 -8.42
C PHE A 127 15.83 9.06 -8.04
N GLU A 128 15.55 7.89 -7.47
CA GLU A 128 16.58 6.94 -7.06
C GLU A 128 17.44 6.48 -8.24
N ARG A 129 16.80 6.04 -9.34
CA ARG A 129 17.51 5.62 -10.56
C ARG A 129 18.34 6.76 -11.15
N ASN A 130 17.79 7.97 -11.18
CA ASN A 130 18.49 9.13 -11.71
C ASN A 130 19.69 9.53 -10.84
N ALA A 131 19.54 9.48 -9.51
CA ALA A 131 20.62 9.72 -8.56
C ALA A 131 21.77 8.72 -8.74
N ILE A 132 21.47 7.41 -8.77
CA ILE A 132 22.46 6.36 -9.00
C ILE A 132 23.17 6.55 -10.35
N SER A 133 22.43 6.88 -11.42
CA SER A 133 23.02 7.13 -12.75
C SER A 133 23.99 8.32 -12.78
N ARG A 134 23.85 9.26 -11.84
CA ARG A 134 24.72 10.43 -11.66
C ARG A 134 25.83 10.20 -10.63
N GLY A 135 26.01 8.97 -10.14
CA GLY A 135 27.02 8.61 -9.14
C GLY A 135 26.67 9.01 -7.70
N TRP A 136 25.42 9.43 -7.45
CA TRP A 136 24.97 9.69 -6.08
C TRP A 136 24.65 8.38 -5.38
N THR A 137 24.80 8.35 -4.06
CA THR A 137 24.36 7.23 -3.22
C THR A 137 23.44 7.73 -2.10
N PHE A 138 22.96 6.83 -1.26
CA PHE A 138 22.02 7.15 -0.20
C PHE A 138 22.53 6.64 1.15
N PRO A 139 22.48 7.46 2.21
CA PRO A 139 22.84 6.99 3.54
C PRO A 139 21.81 5.99 4.05
N ASP A 140 22.18 5.19 5.06
CA ASP A 140 21.25 4.27 5.74
C ASP A 140 20.04 5.01 6.36
N SER A 141 20.20 6.30 6.65
CA SER A 141 19.13 7.18 7.12
C SER A 141 18.17 7.65 6.02
N TYR A 142 18.37 7.24 4.77
CA TYR A 142 17.54 7.66 3.64
C TYR A 142 16.07 7.29 3.84
N ARG A 143 15.21 8.27 3.56
CA ARG A 143 13.79 8.24 3.87
C ARG A 143 13.07 9.13 2.85
N TYR A 144 12.43 8.51 1.86
CA TYR A 144 11.51 9.21 0.95
C TYR A 144 10.10 9.22 1.54
N GLU A 145 9.58 10.40 1.91
CA GLU A 145 8.26 10.53 2.56
C GLU A 145 7.23 11.18 1.64
N ARG A 146 7.63 12.28 1.02
CA ARG A 146 6.86 12.98 0.01
C ARG A 146 7.81 13.53 -1.04
N VAL A 147 7.28 13.70 -2.24
CA VAL A 147 8.02 14.28 -3.37
C VAL A 147 8.51 15.71 -3.08
N THR A 148 7.79 16.43 -2.22
CA THR A 148 8.15 17.79 -1.79
C THR A 148 9.26 17.83 -0.77
N ASP A 149 9.46 16.74 -0.02
CA ASP A 149 10.34 16.72 1.13
C ASP A 149 11.80 16.55 0.69
N ARG A 150 12.71 17.14 1.46
CA ARG A 150 14.14 16.99 1.19
C ARG A 150 14.65 15.67 1.76
N VAL A 151 15.23 14.85 0.89
CA VAL A 151 15.85 13.57 1.24
C VAL A 151 17.37 13.73 1.37
N SER A 152 17.99 12.96 2.27
CA SER A 152 19.45 12.94 2.38
C SER A 152 20.04 12.07 1.26
N ALA A 153 20.98 12.57 0.48
CA ALA A 153 21.73 11.78 -0.50
C ALA A 153 23.21 12.17 -0.44
N VAL A 154 24.09 11.23 -0.76
CA VAL A 154 25.54 11.44 -0.80
C VAL A 154 25.92 11.75 -2.24
N ALA A 155 26.49 12.93 -2.46
CA ALA A 155 26.97 13.35 -3.77
C ALA A 155 28.23 12.56 -4.17
N PRO A 156 28.60 12.55 -5.47
CA PRO A 156 29.85 11.99 -5.95
C PRO A 156 31.10 12.56 -5.24
N SER A 157 31.02 13.80 -4.77
CA SER A 157 32.07 14.43 -3.96
C SER A 157 32.24 13.82 -2.55
N GLY A 158 31.34 12.93 -2.12
CA GLY A 158 31.28 12.36 -0.77
C GLY A 158 30.47 13.18 0.23
N GLU A 159 30.00 14.37 -0.14
CA GLU A 159 29.20 15.22 0.73
C GLU A 159 27.76 14.71 0.85
N THR A 160 27.22 14.66 2.08
CA THR A 160 25.80 14.38 2.28
C THR A 160 24.98 15.65 2.17
N VAL A 161 24.09 15.71 1.17
CA VAL A 161 23.28 16.87 0.84
C VAL A 161 21.79 16.56 1.05
N ARG A 162 21.03 17.57 1.50
CA ARG A 162 19.56 17.52 1.54
C ARG A 162 18.98 17.94 0.20
N VAL A 163 18.52 16.97 -0.57
CA VAL A 163 18.09 17.11 -1.95
C VAL A 163 16.58 17.12 -2.05
N GLN A 164 16.00 18.06 -2.79
CA GLN A 164 14.59 17.97 -3.17
C GLN A 164 14.45 17.15 -4.46
N PRO A 165 13.72 16.02 -4.45
CA PRO A 165 13.64 15.10 -5.60
C PRO A 165 13.23 15.76 -6.91
N ASN A 166 12.17 16.57 -6.90
CA ASN A 166 11.71 17.29 -8.09
C ASN A 166 12.75 18.25 -8.66
N PHE A 167 13.50 18.95 -7.80
CA PHE A 167 14.53 19.89 -8.24
C PHE A 167 15.74 19.13 -8.82
N PHE A 168 16.10 18.00 -8.21
CA PHE A 168 17.15 17.11 -8.73
C PHE A 168 16.83 16.56 -10.12
N LEU A 169 15.60 16.06 -10.31
CA LEU A 169 15.13 15.51 -11.59
C LEU A 169 15.17 16.57 -12.71
N ARG A 170 14.90 17.84 -12.39
CA ARG A 170 15.01 18.98 -13.31
C ARG A 170 16.45 19.44 -13.58
N GLY A 171 17.45 18.70 -13.10
CA GLY A 171 18.85 19.02 -13.30
C GLY A 171 19.39 20.07 -12.33
N GLY A 172 18.76 20.26 -11.17
CA GLY A 172 19.37 20.97 -10.05
C GLY A 172 20.55 20.18 -9.46
N TYR A 173 21.33 20.82 -8.59
CA TYR A 173 22.48 20.22 -7.89
C TYR A 173 23.67 19.83 -8.77
N LYS A 174 23.79 20.42 -9.98
CA LYS A 174 24.94 20.20 -10.88
C LYS A 174 26.28 20.58 -10.25
N GLN A 175 26.29 21.53 -9.31
CA GLN A 175 27.51 21.94 -8.61
C GLN A 175 28.16 20.82 -7.77
N TYR A 176 27.45 19.71 -7.56
CA TYR A 176 27.95 18.53 -6.85
C TYR A 176 28.29 17.37 -7.80
N GLN A 177 28.23 17.59 -9.11
CA GLN A 177 28.68 16.64 -10.14
C GLN A 177 30.14 16.96 -10.47
N LEU A 178 30.99 15.92 -10.53
CA LEU A 178 32.39 16.03 -10.97
C LEU A 178 32.45 16.28 -12.49
#